data_AF-S2K0R3-F1
#
_entry.id   AF-S2K0R3-F1
#
_cell.length_a   1.000
_cell.length_b   1.000
_cell.length_c   1.000
_cell.angle_alpha   90.00
_cell.angle_beta   90.00
_cell.angle_gamma   90.00
#
_symmetry.space_group_name_H-M   'P 1'
#
loop_
_entity.id
_entity.type
_entity.pdbx_description
1 polymer ?
#
loop_
_entity_poly.entity_id
_entity_poly.type
_entity_poly.pdbx_seq_one_letter_code
_entity_poly.pdbx_strand_id
1 'polypeptide(L)'
;MSAITLGSPPLLPTESLTKDAVAPTEDKKIQTTPPKTPPGEKATAGEGFHHKGEPRLLSQGEFEPEQHFYPRVLNAQIHPLIQSFFTLGNERIIARYTHLNPQVKAEDLKEVLSYSPKHFQWAGSDLFNVTTASGHRQMIVIETNSCPSGQKSMPLLSETDEHNEQGGYRLVIESAFQDQLSKADPSLGGLAVVCDKNMMESSGYAAVLADVAKEHVWLAEWHVDDPDPDIKWQDRVLYIRDKEKVWHPMRACFRYLTQKPWNRFPLKTKTIVMNQIISCLAGGRNKMMAARAYDFYNKDIVGTGLSIKTPETINNVTRGEIPLWISSMGGHAVLKVPYSNAGQGVYTITNQTELNDFMGQDHHYDKFIVQSLVGNASWSSVTTAGKFYHVGTIPNKKSNTYVSDLRMMVTGSEHGFRPICIYGRKARLPLTGDLQPDANTWDMLGTNLSVKLSDGGWTTDTSRLILMDRKDFNQLGLGIDDLIDAYIQTVLAVIAIDRMATRLMANGEFDYNLFESLNPDNALMNEIREANEDF
;
A
#
# COMPACT_ATOMS: atom_id res chain seq x y z
N MET A 1 26.61 37.46 56.03
CA MET A 1 26.60 37.25 57.50
C MET A 1 25.23 36.67 57.85
N SER A 2 25.02 35.52 58.48
CA SER A 2 25.90 34.43 58.92
C SER A 2 25.04 33.17 59.08
N ALA A 3 25.67 32.00 58.94
CA ALA A 3 25.10 30.67 59.19
C ALA A 3 24.71 30.47 60.67
N ILE A 4 23.93 29.41 60.96
CA ILE A 4 24.29 28.31 61.90
C ILE A 4 23.28 27.14 61.78
N THR A 5 23.85 25.94 61.84
CA THR A 5 23.34 24.57 61.77
C THR A 5 23.17 23.90 63.15
N LEU A 6 22.49 22.72 63.18
CA LEU A 6 22.80 21.45 63.90
C LEU A 6 21.71 20.87 64.83
N GLY A 7 21.52 19.54 64.72
CA GLY A 7 21.03 18.67 65.81
C GLY A 7 20.40 17.32 65.41
N SER A 8 21.21 16.25 65.34
CA SER A 8 20.82 14.82 65.17
C SER A 8 20.35 14.15 66.47
N PRO A 9 19.79 12.91 66.42
CA PRO A 9 20.30 11.81 67.28
C PRO A 9 20.23 10.41 66.58
N PRO A 10 20.59 9.26 67.22
CA PRO A 10 21.94 8.70 67.33
C PRO A 10 22.13 7.30 66.68
N LEU A 11 23.41 6.91 66.62
CA LEU A 11 24.07 5.68 66.14
C LEU A 11 24.11 4.58 67.24
N LEU A 12 23.82 3.28 67.00
CA LEU A 12 24.71 2.09 66.76
C LEU A 12 24.06 0.82 67.43
N PRO A 13 24.47 -0.46 67.19
CA PRO A 13 25.80 -0.92 66.75
C PRO A 13 25.88 -1.98 65.63
N THR A 14 27.14 -2.12 65.20
CA THR A 14 27.84 -2.95 64.22
C THR A 14 27.93 -4.46 64.52
N GLU A 15 27.82 -5.30 63.49
CA GLU A 15 28.51 -6.61 63.32
C GLU A 15 28.77 -6.81 61.81
N SER A 16 30.00 -6.62 61.32
CA SER A 16 31.13 -7.56 61.21
C SER A 16 31.13 -8.38 59.90
N LEU A 17 32.15 -8.09 59.08
CA LEU A 17 32.45 -8.70 57.79
C LEU A 17 33.13 -10.06 57.98
N THR A 18 32.68 -11.08 57.26
CA THR A 18 33.54 -12.19 56.82
C THR A 18 33.59 -12.24 55.30
N LYS A 19 34.83 -12.17 54.80
CA LYS A 19 35.20 -12.41 53.40
C LYS A 19 35.21 -13.92 53.17
N ASP A 20 34.60 -14.37 52.08
CA ASP A 20 35.09 -15.55 51.36
C ASP A 20 35.10 -15.24 49.87
N ALA A 21 36.27 -15.47 49.28
CA ALA A 21 36.57 -15.28 47.87
C ALA A 21 36.08 -16.49 47.06
N VAL A 22 35.42 -16.24 45.93
CA VAL A 22 35.18 -17.26 44.90
C VAL A 22 35.53 -16.68 43.52
N ALA A 23 36.31 -17.46 42.78
CA ALA A 23 36.88 -17.21 41.46
C ALA A 23 35.80 -17.03 40.35
N PRO A 24 36.15 -16.45 39.18
CA PRO A 24 35.18 -16.12 38.14
C PRO A 24 34.79 -17.37 37.34
N THR A 25 33.50 -17.68 37.28
CA THR A 25 32.94 -18.72 36.41
C THR A 25 32.14 -18.08 35.26
N GLU A 26 32.67 -18.32 34.07
CA GLU A 26 32.07 -18.39 32.73
C GLU A 26 30.78 -17.62 32.39
N ASP A 27 30.91 -16.82 31.33
CA ASP A 27 29.87 -16.13 30.56
C ASP A 27 28.61 -16.98 30.31
N LYS A 28 27.52 -16.64 31.00
CA LYS A 28 26.17 -16.99 30.54
C LYS A 28 25.71 -15.94 29.53
N LYS A 29 25.89 -16.26 28.24
CA LYS A 29 25.17 -15.63 27.13
C LYS A 29 23.67 -15.62 27.44
N ILE A 30 23.11 -14.43 27.62
CA ILE A 30 21.66 -14.21 27.68
C ILE A 30 21.13 -14.53 26.29
N GLN A 31 20.42 -15.65 26.18
CA GLN A 31 19.80 -16.13 24.96
C GLN A 31 18.52 -15.31 24.71
N THR A 32 18.62 -14.28 23.87
CA THR A 32 17.48 -13.50 23.38
C THR A 32 16.76 -14.25 22.28
N THR A 33 15.90 -15.20 22.66
CA THR A 33 14.87 -15.74 21.76
C THR A 33 13.49 -15.19 22.15
N PRO A 34 12.67 -14.72 21.20
CA PRO A 34 11.33 -14.23 21.49
C PRO A 34 10.40 -15.35 21.99
N PRO A 35 9.33 -15.04 22.74
CA PRO A 35 8.35 -16.04 23.14
C PRO A 35 7.69 -16.64 21.90
N LYS A 36 7.69 -17.98 21.85
CA LYS A 36 6.97 -18.78 20.86
C LYS A 36 5.47 -18.45 20.93
N THR A 37 4.86 -18.20 19.78
CA THR A 37 3.41 -18.26 19.53
C THR A 37 2.82 -19.51 20.19
N PRO A 38 1.57 -19.48 20.73
CA PRO A 38 0.95 -20.69 21.27
C PRO A 38 0.94 -21.80 20.20
N PRO A 39 1.08 -23.08 20.58
CA PRO A 39 1.09 -24.16 19.60
C PRO A 39 -0.28 -24.25 18.93
N GLY A 40 -0.35 -23.82 17.66
CA GLY A 40 -1.37 -24.27 16.73
C GLY A 40 -1.16 -25.77 16.48
N GLU A 41 -2.25 -26.50 16.35
CA GLU A 41 -2.24 -27.94 16.07
C GLU A 41 -1.28 -28.28 14.93
N LYS A 42 -0.50 -29.35 15.14
CA LYS A 42 0.44 -29.88 14.15
C LYS A 42 -0.33 -30.31 12.90
N ALA A 43 -0.31 -29.50 11.85
CA ALA A 43 -0.49 -30.02 10.50
C ALA A 43 0.77 -30.82 10.14
N THR A 44 0.57 -32.11 9.84
CA THR A 44 1.58 -33.04 9.35
C THR A 44 2.29 -32.47 8.11
N ALA A 45 3.62 -32.53 8.10
CA ALA A 45 4.43 -32.17 6.94
C ALA A 45 4.07 -33.06 5.74
N GLY A 46 3.53 -32.44 4.70
CA GLY A 46 3.27 -33.02 3.39
C GLY A 46 2.93 -31.91 2.39
N GLU A 47 3.78 -31.78 1.37
CA GLU A 47 3.58 -31.11 0.07
C GLU A 47 2.85 -29.75 0.07
N GLY A 48 3.63 -28.68 -0.12
CA GLY A 48 3.11 -27.33 -0.34
C GLY A 48 2.43 -27.17 -1.69
N PHE A 49 1.23 -27.70 -1.83
CA PHE A 49 0.27 -27.25 -2.85
C PHE A 49 -0.58 -26.15 -2.20
N HIS A 50 -0.46 -24.92 -2.67
CA HIS A 50 -1.51 -23.92 -2.41
C HIS A 50 -2.82 -24.50 -2.94
N HIS A 51 -3.78 -24.80 -2.05
CA HIS A 51 -5.10 -25.28 -2.46
C HIS A 51 -5.76 -24.23 -3.35
N LYS A 52 -5.73 -24.48 -4.66
CA LYS A 52 -6.44 -23.70 -5.67
C LYS A 52 -7.94 -23.83 -5.44
N GLY A 53 -8.65 -22.70 -5.28
CA GLY A 53 -10.10 -22.70 -5.35
C GLY A 53 -10.57 -22.96 -6.78
N GLU A 54 -11.53 -23.87 -6.96
CA GLU A 54 -12.22 -24.03 -8.23
C GLU A 54 -12.96 -22.72 -8.60
N PRO A 55 -12.99 -22.30 -9.88
CA PRO A 55 -13.75 -21.14 -10.29
C PRO A 55 -15.23 -21.25 -9.90
N ARG A 56 -15.78 -20.16 -9.38
CA ARG A 56 -17.16 -20.08 -8.89
C ARG A 56 -17.97 -19.11 -9.72
N LEU A 57 -19.22 -19.45 -9.99
CA LEU A 57 -20.18 -18.54 -10.57
C LEU A 57 -20.99 -17.89 -9.44
N LEU A 58 -21.00 -16.56 -9.36
CA LEU A 58 -21.80 -15.80 -8.41
C LEU A 58 -23.00 -15.18 -9.11
N SER A 59 -24.13 -15.16 -8.41
CA SER A 59 -25.40 -14.61 -8.87
C SER A 59 -25.77 -13.35 -8.09
N GLN A 60 -26.79 -12.65 -8.58
CA GLN A 60 -27.40 -11.54 -7.85
C GLN A 60 -27.91 -12.00 -6.47
N GLY A 61 -27.68 -11.18 -5.45
CA GLY A 61 -28.10 -11.41 -4.07
C GLY A 61 -27.19 -12.31 -3.25
N GLU A 62 -26.00 -12.66 -3.74
CA GLU A 62 -25.03 -13.51 -3.03
C GLU A 62 -24.04 -12.72 -2.12
N PHE A 63 -24.20 -11.40 -2.01
CA PHE A 63 -23.32 -10.60 -1.14
C PHE A 63 -23.68 -10.77 0.34
N GLU A 64 -22.76 -11.33 1.11
CA GLU A 64 -22.92 -11.51 2.57
C GLU A 64 -21.86 -10.70 3.33
N PRO A 65 -22.23 -9.65 4.08
CA PRO A 65 -21.26 -8.74 4.71
C PRO A 65 -20.18 -9.42 5.57
N GLU A 66 -20.54 -10.46 6.33
CA GLU A 66 -19.61 -11.25 7.15
C GLU A 66 -18.52 -11.98 6.37
N GLN A 67 -18.72 -12.22 5.07
CA GLN A 67 -17.73 -12.85 4.21
C GLN A 67 -16.73 -11.84 3.65
N HIS A 68 -17.07 -10.54 3.68
CA HIS A 68 -16.35 -9.49 2.94
C HIS A 68 -15.79 -8.37 3.80
N PHE A 69 -16.21 -8.27 5.07
CA PHE A 69 -15.69 -7.29 6.02
C PHE A 69 -15.01 -7.96 7.22
N TYR A 70 -14.04 -7.28 7.81
CA TYR A 70 -13.53 -7.72 9.10
C TYR A 70 -14.63 -7.64 10.17
N PRO A 71 -14.70 -8.60 11.12
CA PRO A 71 -15.71 -8.55 12.19
C PRO A 71 -15.69 -7.24 13.00
N ARG A 72 -14.52 -6.62 13.19
CA ARG A 72 -14.41 -5.31 13.84
C ARG A 72 -15.09 -4.18 13.05
N VAL A 73 -15.12 -4.27 11.73
CA VAL A 73 -15.68 -3.27 10.82
C VAL A 73 -17.21 -3.31 10.83
N LEU A 74 -17.79 -4.52 10.81
CA LEU A 74 -19.25 -4.69 10.90
C LEU A 74 -19.85 -4.10 12.19
N ASN A 75 -19.04 -4.00 13.25
CA ASN A 75 -19.44 -3.46 14.53
C ASN A 75 -18.92 -2.03 14.77
N ALA A 76 -18.33 -1.40 13.75
CA ALA A 76 -17.72 -0.08 13.86
C ALA A 76 -18.69 1.01 13.41
N GLN A 77 -18.74 2.09 14.20
CA GLN A 77 -19.43 3.33 13.80
C GLN A 77 -18.44 4.32 13.24
N ILE A 78 -18.69 4.81 12.03
CA ILE A 78 -17.84 5.78 11.35
C ILE A 78 -17.58 7.02 12.22
N HIS A 79 -16.34 7.52 12.17
CA HIS A 79 -15.97 8.75 12.86
C HIS A 79 -16.67 9.97 12.19
N PRO A 80 -17.31 10.89 12.94
CA PRO A 80 -18.03 12.03 12.34
C PRO A 80 -17.18 12.91 11.41
N LEU A 81 -15.90 13.14 11.75
CA LEU A 81 -14.99 13.90 10.88
C LEU A 81 -14.75 13.17 9.54
N ILE A 82 -14.64 11.85 9.55
CA ILE A 82 -14.47 11.06 8.33
C ILE A 82 -15.75 11.12 7.49
N GLN A 83 -16.91 10.92 8.12
CA GLN A 83 -18.19 11.07 7.43
C GLN A 83 -18.35 12.47 6.80
N SER A 84 -17.97 13.52 7.54
CA SER A 84 -17.96 14.88 7.03
C SER A 84 -17.00 15.04 5.84
N PHE A 85 -15.81 14.44 5.88
CA PHE A 85 -14.84 14.49 4.78
C PHE A 85 -15.42 13.90 3.47
N PHE A 86 -16.00 12.71 3.55
CA PHE A 86 -16.60 12.04 2.39
C PHE A 86 -17.78 12.81 1.78
N THR A 87 -18.47 13.64 2.57
CA THR A 87 -19.60 14.45 2.12
C THR A 87 -19.21 15.86 1.67
N LEU A 88 -17.94 16.29 1.84
CA LEU A 88 -17.49 17.65 1.48
C LEU A 88 -17.74 17.98 0.01
N GLY A 89 -17.37 17.07 -0.90
CA GLY A 89 -17.38 17.32 -2.34
C GLY A 89 -16.24 18.26 -2.79
N ASN A 90 -15.92 18.18 -4.08
CA ASN A 90 -14.71 18.83 -4.62
C ASN A 90 -14.76 20.37 -4.53
N GLU A 91 -15.93 21.00 -4.63
CA GLU A 91 -16.04 22.47 -4.52
C GLU A 91 -15.56 23.00 -3.16
N ARG A 92 -16.02 22.37 -2.06
CA ARG A 92 -15.62 22.76 -0.70
C ARG A 92 -14.17 22.38 -0.41
N ILE A 93 -13.70 21.25 -0.96
CA ILE A 93 -12.29 20.85 -0.87
C ILE A 93 -11.40 21.90 -1.54
N ILE A 94 -11.73 22.35 -2.76
CA ILE A 94 -10.99 23.39 -3.48
C ILE A 94 -10.94 24.67 -2.67
N ALA A 95 -12.09 25.15 -2.20
CA ALA A 95 -12.18 26.38 -1.42
C ALA A 95 -11.33 26.30 -0.14
N ARG A 96 -11.36 25.18 0.59
CA ARG A 96 -10.57 25.00 1.81
C ARG A 96 -9.07 24.89 1.51
N TYR A 97 -8.69 24.11 0.51
CA TYR A 97 -7.28 23.87 0.21
C TYR A 97 -6.59 25.14 -0.28
N THR A 98 -7.20 25.89 -1.21
CA THR A 98 -6.65 27.14 -1.74
C THR A 98 -6.56 28.25 -0.70
N HIS A 99 -7.48 28.27 0.28
CA HIS A 99 -7.38 29.20 1.42
C HIS A 99 -6.13 28.93 2.28
N LEU A 100 -5.78 27.66 2.50
CA LEU A 100 -4.59 27.26 3.25
C LEU A 100 -3.30 27.30 2.41
N ASN A 101 -3.44 27.34 1.09
CA ASN A 101 -2.36 27.32 0.10
C ASN A 101 -2.57 28.46 -0.91
N PRO A 102 -2.35 29.73 -0.51
CA PRO A 102 -2.69 30.90 -1.33
C PRO A 102 -1.91 30.99 -2.66
N GLN A 103 -0.85 30.20 -2.81
CA GLN A 103 -0.11 30.03 -4.06
C GLN A 103 -0.83 29.17 -5.10
N VAL A 104 -1.85 28.40 -4.69
CA VAL A 104 -2.62 27.51 -5.56
C VAL A 104 -3.87 28.21 -6.04
N LYS A 105 -4.08 28.26 -7.36
CA LYS A 105 -5.30 28.81 -7.95
C LYS A 105 -6.42 27.77 -7.91
N ALA A 106 -7.65 28.23 -7.68
CA ALA A 106 -8.82 27.35 -7.61
C ALA A 106 -9.09 26.64 -8.94
N GLU A 107 -8.80 27.30 -10.05
CA GLU A 107 -8.96 26.81 -11.41
C GLU A 107 -8.03 25.62 -11.69
N ASP A 108 -6.75 25.74 -11.31
CA ASP A 108 -5.76 24.68 -11.48
C ASP A 108 -6.15 23.42 -10.68
N LEU A 109 -6.60 23.60 -9.42
CA LEU A 109 -7.04 22.48 -8.60
C LEU A 109 -8.37 21.88 -9.09
N LYS A 110 -9.27 22.70 -9.65
CA LYS A 110 -10.50 22.23 -10.27
C LYS A 110 -10.20 21.36 -11.49
N GLU A 111 -9.24 21.74 -12.32
CA GLU A 111 -8.80 20.93 -13.46
C GLU A 111 -8.26 19.58 -12.98
N VAL A 112 -7.40 19.58 -11.97
CA VAL A 112 -6.86 18.36 -11.35
C VAL A 112 -7.97 17.43 -10.84
N LEU A 113 -8.92 17.95 -10.07
CA LEU A 113 -10.01 17.14 -9.51
C LEU A 113 -11.05 16.71 -10.56
N SER A 114 -11.10 17.37 -11.72
CA SER A 114 -12.01 17.02 -12.82
C SER A 114 -11.38 16.08 -13.85
N TYR A 115 -10.09 15.74 -13.70
CA TYR A 115 -9.40 14.82 -14.60
C TYR A 115 -10.07 13.44 -14.62
N SER A 116 -10.21 12.87 -15.83
CA SER A 116 -10.80 11.55 -16.06
C SER A 116 -9.72 10.56 -16.52
N PRO A 117 -9.30 9.63 -15.65
CA PRO A 117 -8.25 8.68 -15.99
C PRO A 117 -8.65 7.73 -17.12
N LYS A 118 -7.70 7.44 -18.02
CA LYS A 118 -7.91 6.52 -19.14
C LYS A 118 -7.54 5.08 -18.81
N HIS A 119 -6.47 4.90 -18.04
CA HIS A 119 -5.90 3.59 -17.72
C HIS A 119 -5.93 3.25 -16.23
N PHE A 120 -6.10 4.26 -15.36
CA PHE A 120 -5.96 4.12 -13.91
C PHE A 120 -7.13 4.72 -13.10
N GLN A 121 -8.32 4.17 -13.27
CA GLN A 121 -9.57 4.71 -12.71
C GLN A 121 -9.74 4.45 -11.21
N TRP A 122 -9.17 3.37 -10.67
CA TRP A 122 -9.27 3.04 -9.26
C TRP A 122 -7.90 2.86 -8.63
N ALA A 123 -7.57 3.67 -7.62
CA ALA A 123 -6.23 3.69 -7.06
C ALA A 123 -6.23 3.86 -5.55
N GLY A 124 -5.14 3.46 -4.91
CA GLY A 124 -4.90 3.72 -3.50
C GLY A 124 -3.45 4.12 -3.25
N SER A 125 -3.25 5.25 -2.59
CA SER A 125 -1.92 5.70 -2.18
C SER A 125 -1.72 5.45 -0.68
N ASP A 126 -0.50 5.03 -0.34
CA ASP A 126 0.01 4.98 1.02
C ASP A 126 0.70 6.30 1.33
N LEU A 127 0.25 6.97 2.39
CA LEU A 127 0.76 8.28 2.76
C LEU A 127 1.28 8.30 4.19
N PHE A 128 2.33 9.07 4.41
CA PHE A 128 2.79 9.44 5.74
C PHE A 128 2.39 10.88 6.04
N ASN A 129 1.91 11.13 7.27
CA ASN A 129 1.93 12.47 7.83
C ASN A 129 3.31 12.72 8.43
N VAL A 130 4.02 13.68 7.87
CA VAL A 130 5.41 14.00 8.23
C VAL A 130 5.51 15.44 8.67
N THR A 131 6.59 15.75 9.37
CA THR A 131 7.03 17.11 9.62
C THR A 131 8.44 17.33 9.07
N THR A 132 8.72 18.57 8.70
CA THR A 132 10.05 18.99 8.25
C THR A 132 10.87 19.54 9.43
N ALA A 133 12.15 19.80 9.20
CA ALA A 133 13.01 20.47 10.19
C ALA A 133 12.50 21.84 10.66
N SER A 134 11.70 22.55 9.85
CA SER A 134 11.06 23.81 10.22
C SER A 134 9.70 23.64 10.91
N GLY A 135 9.26 22.40 11.15
CA GLY A 135 7.98 22.10 11.81
C GLY A 135 6.76 22.11 10.88
N HIS A 136 6.96 22.19 9.57
CA HIS A 136 5.85 22.14 8.61
C HIS A 136 5.32 20.71 8.45
N ARG A 137 4.06 20.48 8.85
CA ARG A 137 3.33 19.21 8.70
C ARG A 137 2.70 19.09 7.32
N GLN A 138 2.78 17.90 6.72
CA GLN A 138 2.18 17.63 5.40
C GLN A 138 2.05 16.13 5.13
N MET A 139 1.18 15.79 4.17
CA MET A 139 1.08 14.45 3.63
C MET A 139 2.09 14.24 2.50
N ILE A 140 2.77 13.10 2.51
CA ILE A 140 3.66 12.67 1.42
C ILE A 140 3.26 11.27 0.94
N VAL A 141 3.39 11.03 -0.36
CA VAL A 141 3.10 9.74 -1.00
C VAL A 141 4.31 8.82 -0.88
N ILE A 142 4.09 7.61 -0.42
CA ILE A 142 5.12 6.56 -0.28
C ILE A 142 5.03 5.55 -1.42
N GLU A 143 3.82 5.22 -1.83
CA GLU A 143 3.51 4.32 -2.94
C GLU A 143 2.07 4.51 -3.40
N THR A 144 1.79 4.27 -4.69
CA THR A 144 0.44 4.22 -5.26
C THR A 144 0.18 2.83 -5.87
N ASN A 145 -1.02 2.29 -5.65
CA ASN A 145 -1.37 0.90 -5.93
C ASN A 145 -2.53 0.78 -6.93
N SER A 146 -2.39 -0.10 -7.93
CA SER A 146 -3.40 -0.33 -8.98
C SER A 146 -4.48 -1.39 -8.70
N CYS A 147 -4.33 -2.18 -7.63
CA CYS A 147 -5.43 -2.97 -7.07
C CYS A 147 -5.31 -2.85 -5.55
N PRO A 148 -5.71 -1.69 -4.99
CA PRO A 148 -5.53 -1.44 -3.58
C PRO A 148 -6.51 -2.30 -2.75
N SER A 149 -6.06 -2.72 -1.57
CA SER A 149 -6.89 -3.42 -0.57
C SER A 149 -7.31 -2.46 0.52
N GLY A 150 -8.57 -2.52 0.96
CA GLY A 150 -9.08 -1.75 2.08
C GLY A 150 -10.59 -1.71 2.29
N GLN A 151 -11.43 -2.17 1.34
CA GLN A 151 -12.88 -2.07 1.52
C GLN A 151 -13.36 -2.89 2.71
N LYS A 152 -12.80 -4.10 2.89
CA LYS A 152 -12.97 -4.92 4.10
C LYS A 152 -12.58 -4.26 5.43
N SER A 153 -11.89 -3.11 5.39
CA SER A 153 -11.37 -2.33 6.52
C SER A 153 -12.11 -1.01 6.75
N MET A 154 -13.04 -0.63 5.88
CA MET A 154 -13.74 0.65 5.93
C MET A 154 -15.13 0.48 6.56
N PRO A 155 -15.43 1.13 7.70
CA PRO A 155 -16.80 1.17 8.23
C PRO A 155 -17.78 1.76 7.22
N LEU A 156 -19.04 1.34 7.29
CA LEU A 156 -20.09 1.87 6.42
C LEU A 156 -20.27 3.37 6.67
N LEU A 157 -20.39 4.14 5.57
CA LEU A 157 -20.50 5.61 5.63
C LEU A 157 -21.91 6.08 5.97
N SER A 158 -22.91 5.30 5.56
CA SER A 158 -24.32 5.46 5.89
C SER A 158 -24.77 4.24 6.71
N GLU A 159 -25.93 4.33 7.36
CA GLU A 159 -26.62 3.16 7.94
C GLU A 159 -28.00 2.97 7.28
N THR A 160 -28.43 3.91 6.43
CA THR A 160 -29.82 4.03 5.97
C THR A 160 -30.01 3.82 4.47
N ASP A 161 -28.93 3.67 3.70
CA ASP A 161 -29.03 3.51 2.24
C ASP A 161 -29.44 2.07 1.89
N GLU A 162 -30.29 1.89 0.87
CA GLU A 162 -30.91 0.60 0.49
C GLU A 162 -29.89 -0.51 0.19
N HIS A 163 -28.66 -0.14 -0.22
CA HIS A 163 -27.57 -1.07 -0.52
C HIS A 163 -26.33 -0.84 0.34
N ASN A 164 -26.52 -0.22 1.51
CA ASN A 164 -25.43 0.18 2.38
C ASN A 164 -24.56 -1.00 2.83
N GLU A 165 -25.11 -2.20 2.92
CA GLU A 165 -24.37 -3.41 3.32
C GLU A 165 -23.19 -3.74 2.40
N GLN A 166 -23.25 -3.34 1.12
CA GLN A 166 -22.18 -3.51 0.13
C GLN A 166 -21.06 -2.46 0.28
N GLY A 167 -21.33 -1.37 1.02
CA GLY A 167 -20.39 -0.32 1.34
C GLY A 167 -19.57 0.16 0.14
N GLY A 168 -18.26 0.32 0.35
CA GLY A 168 -17.37 0.83 -0.68
C GLY A 168 -17.08 -0.14 -1.84
N TYR A 169 -17.47 -1.43 -1.74
CA TYR A 169 -17.38 -2.34 -2.89
C TYR A 169 -18.25 -1.86 -4.04
N ARG A 170 -19.52 -1.53 -3.73
CA ARG A 170 -20.48 -1.00 -4.71
C ARG A 170 -20.02 0.32 -5.29
N LEU A 171 -19.52 1.22 -4.44
CA LEU A 171 -18.98 2.50 -4.89
C LEU A 171 -17.85 2.33 -5.91
N VAL A 172 -16.93 1.38 -5.71
CA VAL A 172 -15.86 1.10 -6.69
C VAL A 172 -16.43 0.60 -8.01
N ILE A 173 -17.33 -0.39 -7.98
CA ILE A 173 -17.91 -0.97 -9.20
C ILE A 173 -18.68 0.09 -10.00
N GLU A 174 -19.59 0.82 -9.36
CA GLU A 174 -20.41 1.84 -10.02
C GLU A 174 -19.56 3.02 -10.52
N SER A 175 -18.55 3.44 -9.76
CA SER A 175 -17.77 4.64 -10.09
C SER A 175 -16.65 4.43 -11.08
N ALA A 176 -15.94 3.32 -10.98
CA ALA A 176 -14.74 3.08 -11.77
C ALA A 176 -14.99 2.08 -12.91
N PHE A 177 -15.85 1.08 -12.70
CA PHE A 177 -15.96 -0.05 -13.64
C PHE A 177 -17.17 0.03 -14.55
N GLN A 178 -18.31 0.52 -14.06
CA GLN A 178 -19.58 0.46 -14.77
C GLN A 178 -19.53 1.14 -16.16
N ASP A 179 -18.90 2.30 -16.26
CA ASP A 179 -18.68 2.98 -17.54
C ASP A 179 -17.81 2.14 -18.49
N GLN A 180 -16.70 1.55 -18.00
CA GLN A 180 -15.85 0.67 -18.81
C GLN A 180 -16.61 -0.58 -19.27
N LEU A 181 -17.41 -1.16 -18.37
CA LEU A 181 -18.24 -2.33 -18.64
C LEU A 181 -19.29 -2.02 -19.73
N SER A 182 -19.86 -0.81 -19.74
CA SER A 182 -20.82 -0.39 -20.78
C SER A 182 -20.22 -0.35 -22.19
N LYS A 183 -18.89 -0.26 -22.28
CA LYS A 183 -18.11 -0.24 -23.54
C LYS A 183 -17.64 -1.64 -23.97
N ALA A 184 -17.85 -2.66 -23.15
CA ALA A 184 -17.46 -4.03 -23.49
C ALA A 184 -18.37 -4.61 -24.58
N ASP A 185 -17.79 -5.32 -25.55
CA ASP A 185 -18.55 -6.02 -26.59
C ASP A 185 -19.34 -7.21 -25.99
N PRO A 186 -20.69 -7.17 -25.98
CA PRO A 186 -21.50 -8.23 -25.39
C PRO A 186 -21.29 -9.60 -26.03
N SER A 187 -20.83 -9.65 -27.29
CA SER A 187 -20.58 -10.92 -28.00
C SER A 187 -19.34 -11.66 -27.48
N LEU A 188 -18.47 -11.00 -26.71
CA LEU A 188 -17.26 -11.60 -26.13
C LEU A 188 -17.51 -12.37 -24.83
N GLY A 189 -18.76 -12.54 -24.41
CA GLY A 189 -19.15 -13.46 -23.34
C GLY A 189 -19.41 -12.81 -21.99
N GLY A 190 -19.04 -13.50 -20.91
CA GLY A 190 -19.45 -13.20 -19.53
C GLY A 190 -18.59 -12.16 -18.79
N LEU A 191 -18.83 -12.06 -17.49
CA LEU A 191 -18.08 -11.20 -16.57
C LEU A 191 -17.21 -12.03 -15.65
N ALA A 192 -16.07 -11.46 -15.27
CA ALA A 192 -15.13 -12.10 -14.36
C ALA A 192 -14.59 -11.15 -13.28
N VAL A 193 -14.23 -11.73 -12.15
CA VAL A 193 -13.28 -11.22 -11.17
C VAL A 193 -12.13 -12.22 -11.07
N VAL A 194 -10.91 -11.76 -11.36
CA VAL A 194 -9.71 -12.60 -11.29
C VAL A 194 -8.80 -12.09 -10.18
N CYS A 195 -8.38 -12.96 -9.28
CA CYS A 195 -7.52 -12.61 -8.14
C CYS A 195 -6.38 -13.61 -7.93
N ASP A 196 -5.33 -13.21 -7.22
CA ASP A 196 -4.24 -14.13 -6.78
C ASP A 196 -4.16 -14.27 -5.26
N LYS A 197 -4.96 -13.50 -4.52
CA LYS A 197 -5.04 -13.56 -3.06
C LYS A 197 -6.24 -12.73 -2.59
N ASN A 198 -6.40 -12.67 -1.27
CA ASN A 198 -7.36 -11.79 -0.61
C ASN A 198 -8.81 -12.08 -1.05
N MET A 199 -9.19 -13.36 -0.93
CA MET A 199 -10.51 -13.84 -1.34
C MET A 199 -11.64 -13.06 -0.67
N MET A 200 -11.54 -12.73 0.62
CA MET A 200 -12.50 -11.89 1.35
C MET A 200 -12.90 -10.62 0.60
N GLU A 201 -11.91 -9.92 0.01
CA GLU A 201 -12.16 -8.67 -0.72
C GLU A 201 -12.53 -8.94 -2.18
N SER A 202 -11.88 -9.91 -2.82
CA SER A 202 -12.12 -10.24 -4.23
C SER A 202 -13.52 -10.81 -4.47
N SER A 203 -14.01 -11.67 -3.58
CA SER A 203 -15.37 -12.22 -3.65
C SER A 203 -16.43 -11.15 -3.41
N GLY A 204 -16.15 -10.15 -2.56
CA GLY A 204 -17.03 -9.01 -2.36
C GLY A 204 -17.22 -8.19 -3.64
N TYR A 205 -16.14 -7.94 -4.39
CA TYR A 205 -16.25 -7.31 -5.71
C TYR A 205 -17.03 -8.16 -6.71
N ALA A 206 -16.87 -9.49 -6.68
CA ALA A 206 -17.59 -10.38 -7.59
C ALA A 206 -19.09 -10.39 -7.33
N ALA A 207 -19.51 -10.51 -6.06
CA ALA A 207 -20.91 -10.50 -5.67
C ALA A 207 -21.57 -9.14 -5.99
N VAL A 208 -20.91 -8.03 -5.65
CA VAL A 208 -21.40 -6.69 -6.00
C VAL A 208 -21.45 -6.46 -7.51
N LEU A 209 -20.48 -6.96 -8.28
CA LEU A 209 -20.52 -6.85 -9.73
C LEU A 209 -21.72 -7.62 -10.30
N ALA A 210 -22.06 -8.79 -9.74
CA ALA A 210 -23.24 -9.54 -10.16
C ALA A 210 -24.54 -8.76 -9.89
N ASP A 211 -24.63 -8.07 -8.75
CA ASP A 211 -25.78 -7.23 -8.41
C ASP A 211 -25.92 -6.00 -9.31
N VAL A 212 -24.82 -5.30 -9.56
CA VAL A 212 -24.81 -4.07 -10.38
C VAL A 212 -25.04 -4.39 -11.85
N ALA A 213 -24.41 -5.43 -12.38
CA ALA A 213 -24.56 -5.86 -13.77
C ALA A 213 -25.86 -6.63 -14.02
N LYS A 214 -26.48 -7.20 -12.97
CA LYS A 214 -27.63 -8.11 -13.05
C LYS A 214 -27.33 -9.33 -13.92
N GLU A 215 -26.11 -9.85 -13.78
CA GLU A 215 -25.57 -10.97 -14.56
C GLU A 215 -24.72 -11.86 -13.66
N HIS A 216 -24.53 -13.11 -14.07
CA HIS A 216 -23.59 -13.98 -13.38
C HIS A 216 -22.14 -13.53 -13.59
N VAL A 217 -21.33 -13.66 -12.54
CA VAL A 217 -19.91 -13.28 -12.55
C VAL A 217 -19.07 -14.47 -12.14
N TRP A 218 -18.06 -14.79 -12.95
CA TRP A 218 -17.05 -15.77 -12.59
C TRP A 218 -16.06 -15.19 -11.60
N LEU A 219 -15.78 -15.89 -10.52
CA LEU A 219 -14.68 -15.62 -9.60
C LEU A 219 -13.64 -16.73 -9.75
N ALA A 220 -12.44 -16.37 -10.18
CA ALA A 220 -11.38 -17.34 -10.43
C ALA A 220 -10.04 -16.87 -9.85
N GLU A 221 -9.31 -17.82 -9.26
CA GLU A 221 -7.96 -17.58 -8.75
C GLU A 221 -6.91 -17.87 -9.84
N TRP A 222 -5.95 -16.97 -9.98
CA TRP A 222 -4.77 -17.15 -10.82
C TRP A 222 -3.51 -16.92 -10.00
N HIS A 223 -2.82 -17.99 -9.63
CA HIS A 223 -1.51 -17.91 -8.97
C HIS A 223 -0.39 -17.87 -10.00
N VAL A 224 0.79 -17.32 -9.64
CA VAL A 224 1.92 -17.17 -10.59
C VAL A 224 2.46 -18.53 -11.03
N ASP A 225 2.53 -19.47 -10.09
CA ASP A 225 3.15 -20.79 -10.30
C ASP A 225 2.10 -21.90 -10.54
N ASP A 226 0.88 -21.56 -10.96
CA ASP A 226 -0.15 -22.55 -11.30
C ASP A 226 0.19 -23.21 -12.64
N PRO A 227 0.51 -24.52 -12.67
CA PRO A 227 0.89 -25.20 -13.92
C PRO A 227 -0.32 -25.52 -14.82
N ASP A 228 -1.55 -25.48 -14.29
CA ASP A 228 -2.78 -25.75 -15.03
C ASP A 228 -3.86 -24.73 -14.65
N PRO A 229 -3.67 -23.43 -14.96
CA PRO A 229 -4.59 -22.38 -14.55
C PRO A 229 -5.96 -22.57 -15.21
N ASP A 230 -7.03 -22.29 -14.47
CA ASP A 230 -8.39 -22.29 -15.02
C ASP A 230 -8.69 -20.97 -15.74
N ILE A 231 -7.65 -20.27 -16.16
CA ILE A 231 -7.70 -18.98 -16.82
C ILE A 231 -6.67 -18.98 -17.94
N LYS A 232 -7.06 -18.50 -19.12
CA LYS A 232 -6.14 -18.31 -20.25
C LYS A 232 -6.53 -17.09 -21.07
N TRP A 233 -5.60 -16.64 -21.90
CA TRP A 233 -5.86 -15.69 -22.98
C TRP A 233 -5.84 -16.41 -24.31
N GLN A 234 -6.77 -16.08 -25.19
CA GLN A 234 -6.79 -16.54 -26.57
C GLN A 234 -7.37 -15.43 -27.44
N ASP A 235 -6.66 -15.05 -28.52
CA ASP A 235 -7.07 -13.97 -29.43
C ASP A 235 -7.40 -12.63 -28.72
N ARG A 236 -6.67 -12.35 -27.63
CA ARG A 236 -6.83 -11.21 -26.71
C ARG A 236 -8.15 -11.21 -25.92
N VAL A 237 -8.85 -12.33 -25.87
CA VAL A 237 -10.04 -12.55 -25.02
C VAL A 237 -9.66 -13.44 -23.84
N LEU A 238 -10.12 -13.07 -22.65
CA LEU A 238 -9.93 -13.85 -21.42
C LEU A 238 -10.92 -15.01 -21.40
N TYR A 239 -10.47 -16.20 -21.04
CA TYR A 239 -11.32 -17.37 -20.84
C TYR A 239 -11.17 -17.93 -19.43
N ILE A 240 -12.27 -18.40 -18.86
CA ILE A 240 -12.32 -19.12 -17.57
C ILE A 240 -12.81 -20.54 -17.79
N ARG A 241 -12.13 -21.52 -17.19
CA ARG A 241 -12.48 -22.95 -17.26
C ARG A 241 -13.37 -23.32 -16.07
N ASP A 242 -14.53 -23.89 -16.33
CA ASP A 242 -15.40 -24.39 -15.26
C ASP A 242 -14.97 -25.78 -14.75
N LYS A 243 -15.73 -26.30 -13.78
CA LYS A 243 -15.51 -27.63 -13.19
C LYS A 243 -15.70 -28.76 -14.21
N GLU A 244 -16.54 -28.57 -15.22
CA GLU A 244 -16.72 -29.48 -16.36
C GLU A 244 -15.61 -29.35 -17.43
N LYS A 245 -14.58 -28.53 -17.17
CA LYS A 245 -13.46 -28.26 -18.08
C LYS A 245 -13.86 -27.55 -19.38
N VAL A 246 -14.99 -26.86 -19.39
CA VAL A 246 -15.46 -26.01 -20.48
C VAL A 246 -14.91 -24.59 -20.31
N TRP A 247 -14.43 -24.01 -21.41
CA TRP A 247 -13.88 -22.66 -21.44
C TRP A 247 -14.94 -21.63 -21.83
N HIS A 248 -15.14 -20.62 -20.99
CA HIS A 248 -16.09 -19.53 -21.17
C HIS A 248 -15.37 -18.23 -21.48
N PRO A 249 -15.70 -17.50 -22.57
CA PRO A 249 -15.08 -16.22 -22.90
C PRO A 249 -15.64 -15.09 -22.03
N MET A 250 -14.80 -14.11 -21.70
CA MET A 250 -15.15 -12.96 -20.86
C MET A 250 -15.03 -11.65 -21.62
N ARG A 251 -16.11 -10.87 -21.65
CA ARG A 251 -16.12 -9.54 -22.26
C ARG A 251 -15.50 -8.48 -21.35
N ALA A 252 -15.59 -8.67 -20.03
CA ALA A 252 -14.99 -7.77 -19.05
C ALA A 252 -14.51 -8.51 -17.80
N CYS A 253 -13.43 -8.00 -17.22
CA CYS A 253 -12.77 -8.56 -16.04
C CYS A 253 -12.43 -7.47 -15.03
N PHE A 254 -12.96 -7.58 -13.82
CA PHE A 254 -12.45 -6.84 -12.67
C PHE A 254 -11.18 -7.53 -12.16
N ARG A 255 -10.02 -6.94 -12.46
CA ARG A 255 -8.72 -7.54 -12.12
C ARG A 255 -8.29 -7.16 -10.70
N TYR A 256 -8.16 -8.16 -9.85
CA TYR A 256 -7.57 -8.08 -8.51
C TYR A 256 -6.27 -8.92 -8.42
N LEU A 257 -5.44 -8.83 -9.45
CA LEU A 257 -4.18 -9.58 -9.57
C LEU A 257 -3.01 -8.71 -9.10
N THR A 258 -2.30 -9.15 -8.06
CA THR A 258 -1.38 -8.30 -7.30
C THR A 258 0.11 -8.64 -7.43
N GLN A 259 0.43 -9.88 -7.80
CA GLN A 259 1.78 -10.43 -7.90
C GLN A 259 2.14 -10.60 -9.38
N LYS A 260 3.13 -9.82 -9.85
CA LYS A 260 3.63 -9.83 -11.23
C LYS A 260 2.54 -9.93 -12.31
N PRO A 261 1.45 -9.14 -12.27
CA PRO A 261 0.32 -9.37 -13.17
C PRO A 261 0.67 -9.23 -14.67
N TRP A 262 1.77 -8.54 -14.99
CA TRP A 262 2.28 -8.34 -16.35
C TRP A 262 2.83 -9.60 -17.02
N ASN A 263 3.08 -10.69 -16.28
CA ASN A 263 3.49 -11.97 -16.86
C ASN A 263 2.33 -12.87 -17.28
N ARG A 264 1.10 -12.46 -16.99
CA ARG A 264 -0.13 -13.25 -17.26
C ARG A 264 -1.21 -12.47 -17.98
N PHE A 265 -1.25 -11.15 -17.83
CA PHE A 265 -2.20 -10.29 -18.54
C PHE A 265 -1.49 -9.53 -19.67
N PRO A 266 -1.95 -9.67 -20.93
CA PRO A 266 -1.44 -8.89 -22.04
C PRO A 266 -1.65 -7.38 -21.82
N LEU A 267 -0.79 -6.58 -22.45
CA LEU A 267 -0.92 -5.12 -22.48
C LEU A 267 -2.12 -4.67 -23.32
N LYS A 268 -2.57 -5.54 -24.23
CA LYS A 268 -3.68 -5.30 -25.15
C LYS A 268 -4.69 -6.42 -25.09
N THR A 269 -5.91 -6.06 -24.76
CA THR A 269 -7.01 -7.01 -24.59
C THR A 269 -8.23 -6.52 -25.37
N LYS A 270 -9.03 -7.47 -25.89
CA LYS A 270 -10.40 -7.21 -26.34
C LYS A 270 -11.37 -7.22 -25.15
N THR A 271 -11.13 -8.12 -24.20
CA THR A 271 -11.76 -8.08 -22.87
C THR A 271 -11.44 -6.75 -22.20
N ILE A 272 -12.46 -6.04 -21.72
CA ILE A 272 -12.26 -4.83 -20.91
C ILE A 272 -11.70 -5.23 -19.55
N VAL A 273 -10.58 -4.65 -19.13
CA VAL A 273 -9.92 -4.96 -17.85
C VAL A 273 -9.89 -3.73 -16.98
N MET A 274 -10.50 -3.82 -15.78
CA MET A 274 -10.37 -2.78 -14.76
C MET A 274 -8.90 -2.53 -14.43
N ASN A 275 -8.45 -1.29 -14.57
CA ASN A 275 -7.05 -0.88 -14.47
C ASN A 275 -6.15 -1.79 -15.33
N GLN A 276 -5.97 -1.44 -16.59
CA GLN A 276 -5.12 -2.18 -17.53
C GLN A 276 -3.71 -2.39 -16.98
N ILE A 277 -2.99 -3.41 -17.45
CA ILE A 277 -1.62 -3.72 -16.98
C ILE A 277 -0.65 -2.56 -17.13
N ILE A 278 -0.87 -1.70 -18.13
CA ILE A 278 -0.06 -0.50 -18.27
C ILE A 278 -0.08 0.39 -17.01
N SER A 279 -1.20 0.48 -16.28
CA SER A 279 -1.27 1.24 -15.01
C SER A 279 -0.32 0.67 -13.94
N CYS A 280 -0.13 -0.66 -13.91
CA CYS A 280 0.86 -1.30 -13.04
C CYS A 280 2.27 -0.86 -13.42
N LEU A 281 2.60 -1.01 -14.71
CA LEU A 281 3.95 -0.76 -15.24
C LEU A 281 4.33 0.71 -15.18
N ALA A 282 3.37 1.62 -15.42
CA ALA A 282 3.58 3.06 -15.40
C ALA A 282 3.78 3.65 -13.99
N GLY A 283 3.54 2.88 -12.95
CA GLY A 283 3.84 3.28 -11.57
C GLY A 283 2.94 2.65 -10.51
N GLY A 284 1.75 2.18 -10.86
CA GLY A 284 0.78 1.64 -9.91
C GLY A 284 1.19 0.33 -9.23
N ARG A 285 2.24 -0.35 -9.72
CA ARG A 285 2.94 -1.48 -9.06
C ARG A 285 4.44 -1.51 -9.39
N ASN A 286 4.98 -0.42 -9.93
CA ASN A 286 6.37 -0.29 -10.34
C ASN A 286 6.92 1.00 -9.72
N LYS A 287 7.54 0.87 -8.55
CA LYS A 287 7.99 2.02 -7.75
C LYS A 287 9.01 2.88 -8.49
N MET A 288 9.82 2.27 -9.36
CA MET A 288 10.79 3.01 -10.18
C MET A 288 10.09 3.89 -11.23
N MET A 289 9.06 3.36 -11.90
CA MET A 289 8.26 4.15 -12.85
C MET A 289 7.40 5.20 -12.15
N ALA A 290 6.88 4.90 -10.96
CA ALA A 290 6.12 5.85 -10.16
C ALA A 290 6.93 7.13 -9.87
N ALA A 291 8.18 6.98 -9.40
CA ALA A 291 9.06 8.12 -9.15
C ALA A 291 9.26 8.99 -10.41
N ARG A 292 9.50 8.37 -11.57
CA ARG A 292 9.64 9.11 -12.85
C ARG A 292 8.34 9.77 -13.29
N ALA A 293 7.20 9.10 -13.11
CA ALA A 293 5.90 9.66 -13.41
C ALA A 293 5.61 10.91 -12.57
N TYR A 294 5.91 10.85 -11.27
CA TYR A 294 5.77 11.98 -10.36
C TYR A 294 6.67 13.14 -10.76
N ASP A 295 7.95 12.87 -11.07
CA ASP A 295 8.90 13.91 -11.50
C ASP A 295 8.46 14.61 -12.80
N PHE A 296 7.97 13.84 -13.79
CA PHE A 296 7.46 14.42 -15.04
C PHE A 296 6.22 15.27 -14.80
N TYR A 297 5.26 14.76 -14.03
CA TYR A 297 4.04 15.51 -13.77
C TYR A 297 4.29 16.76 -12.92
N ASN A 298 5.16 16.67 -11.91
CA ASN A 298 5.59 17.84 -11.13
C ASN A 298 6.22 18.92 -12.01
N LYS A 299 6.98 18.54 -13.05
CA LYS A 299 7.53 19.48 -14.04
C LYS A 299 6.44 20.10 -14.93
N ASP A 300 5.43 19.32 -15.31
CA ASP A 300 4.32 19.79 -16.14
C ASP A 300 3.44 20.82 -15.41
N ILE A 301 3.29 20.71 -14.09
CA ILE A 301 2.43 21.59 -13.29
C ILE A 301 3.20 22.69 -12.53
N VAL A 302 4.47 22.93 -12.91
CA VAL A 302 5.28 24.02 -12.33
C VAL A 302 4.52 25.34 -12.47
N GLY A 303 4.42 26.07 -11.37
CA GLY A 303 3.74 27.39 -11.33
C GLY A 303 2.29 27.35 -10.86
N THR A 304 1.67 26.17 -10.75
CA THR A 304 0.31 26.01 -10.16
C THR A 304 0.33 26.06 -8.63
N GLY A 305 1.51 25.97 -8.00
CA GLY A 305 1.66 25.80 -6.56
C GLY A 305 1.35 24.38 -6.04
N LEU A 306 0.96 23.46 -6.93
CA LEU A 306 0.74 22.05 -6.64
C LEU A 306 2.00 21.23 -6.92
N SER A 307 2.19 20.17 -6.14
CA SER A 307 3.24 19.18 -6.36
C SER A 307 2.91 17.89 -5.64
N ILE A 308 3.25 16.76 -6.26
CA ILE A 308 3.35 15.47 -5.57
C ILE A 308 4.57 15.52 -4.67
N LYS A 309 4.34 15.27 -3.39
CA LYS A 309 5.37 15.25 -2.36
C LYS A 309 5.72 13.80 -2.06
N THR A 310 6.97 13.42 -2.24
CA THR A 310 7.49 12.09 -1.91
C THR A 310 8.81 12.23 -1.15
N PRO A 311 9.23 11.20 -0.41
CA PRO A 311 10.63 11.12 0.03
C PRO A 311 11.56 11.11 -1.20
N GLU A 312 12.78 11.63 -1.04
CA GLU A 312 13.79 11.61 -2.11
C GLU A 312 14.04 10.16 -2.53
N THR A 313 14.01 9.88 -3.84
CA THR A 313 14.12 8.51 -4.36
C THR A 313 15.13 8.48 -5.49
N ILE A 314 16.20 7.72 -5.31
CA ILE A 314 17.20 7.42 -6.34
C ILE A 314 16.75 6.16 -7.08
N ASN A 315 16.60 6.29 -8.41
CA ASN A 315 16.11 5.25 -9.28
C ASN A 315 17.25 4.52 -10.02
N ASN A 316 16.94 3.34 -10.57
CA ASN A 316 17.85 2.57 -11.43
C ASN A 316 19.19 2.20 -10.75
N VAL A 317 19.15 1.96 -9.43
CA VAL A 317 20.34 1.63 -8.64
C VAL A 317 20.69 0.17 -8.84
N THR A 318 21.94 -0.12 -9.19
CA THR A 318 22.48 -1.48 -9.22
C THR A 318 22.96 -1.91 -7.84
N ARG A 319 23.02 -3.21 -7.57
CA ARG A 319 23.47 -3.76 -6.27
C ARG A 319 24.80 -3.18 -5.80
N GLY A 320 25.76 -2.98 -6.69
CA GLY A 320 27.09 -2.43 -6.36
C GLY A 320 27.09 -0.96 -5.94
N GLU A 321 26.09 -0.18 -6.35
CA GLU A 321 25.98 1.25 -6.05
C GLU A 321 25.26 1.54 -4.73
N ILE A 322 24.53 0.55 -4.19
CA ILE A 322 23.70 0.70 -3.00
C ILE A 322 24.45 1.30 -1.80
N PRO A 323 25.65 0.81 -1.41
CA PRO A 323 26.38 1.38 -0.27
C PRO A 323 26.73 2.86 -0.44
N LEU A 324 27.02 3.29 -1.67
CA LEU A 324 27.37 4.69 -1.97
C LEU A 324 26.18 5.61 -1.75
N TRP A 325 25.00 5.22 -2.24
CA TRP A 325 23.78 6.01 -2.07
C TRP A 325 23.34 6.09 -0.61
N ILE A 326 23.41 4.98 0.14
CA ILE A 326 23.09 4.97 1.56
C ILE A 326 24.03 5.90 2.34
N SER A 327 25.34 5.85 2.04
CA SER A 327 26.32 6.76 2.63
C SER A 327 26.01 8.23 2.31
N SER A 328 25.63 8.53 1.06
CA SER A 328 25.24 9.90 0.65
C SER A 328 24.01 10.44 1.38
N MET A 329 23.10 9.55 1.81
CA MET A 329 21.90 9.90 2.61
C MET A 329 22.16 9.99 4.12
N GLY A 330 23.42 9.96 4.55
CA GLY A 330 23.79 10.01 5.97
C GLY A 330 23.72 8.66 6.69
N GLY A 331 23.81 7.55 5.94
CA GLY A 331 23.91 6.19 6.48
C GLY A 331 22.58 5.46 6.67
N HIS A 332 21.44 6.16 6.54
CA HIS A 332 20.11 5.55 6.64
C HIS A 332 19.35 5.69 5.33
N ALA A 333 18.63 4.64 4.93
CA ALA A 333 17.77 4.65 3.75
C ALA A 333 16.73 3.52 3.80
N VAL A 334 15.79 3.55 2.86
CA VAL A 334 14.89 2.44 2.55
C VAL A 334 15.23 1.91 1.16
N LEU A 335 15.66 0.65 1.09
CA LEU A 335 15.84 -0.06 -0.17
C LEU A 335 14.54 -0.75 -0.57
N LYS A 336 14.17 -0.65 -1.85
CA LYS A 336 13.01 -1.36 -2.36
C LYS A 336 13.31 -2.08 -3.67
N VAL A 337 12.84 -3.32 -3.76
CA VAL A 337 12.66 -4.04 -5.02
C VAL A 337 11.47 -3.38 -5.73
N PRO A 338 11.65 -2.80 -6.94
CA PRO A 338 10.66 -1.89 -7.51
C PRO A 338 9.29 -2.53 -7.80
N TYR A 339 9.28 -3.84 -8.06
CA TYR A 339 8.11 -4.57 -8.59
C TYR A 339 7.39 -5.42 -7.53
N SER A 340 7.95 -5.51 -6.32
CA SER A 340 7.38 -6.27 -5.19
C SER A 340 6.25 -5.49 -4.52
N ASN A 341 5.30 -6.19 -3.88
CA ASN A 341 4.10 -5.60 -3.26
C ASN A 341 3.86 -6.12 -1.83
N ALA A 342 2.92 -5.49 -1.12
CA ALA A 342 2.52 -5.88 0.25
C ALA A 342 3.66 -5.90 1.28
N GLY A 343 4.59 -4.94 1.16
CA GLY A 343 5.76 -4.83 2.04
C GLY A 343 6.88 -5.82 1.76
N GLN A 344 6.70 -6.73 0.79
CA GLN A 344 7.76 -7.61 0.35
C GLN A 344 8.80 -6.81 -0.45
N GLY A 345 10.08 -7.14 -0.26
CA GLY A 345 11.17 -6.44 -0.93
C GLY A 345 11.35 -4.99 -0.48
N VAL A 346 10.95 -4.64 0.74
CA VAL A 346 11.25 -3.35 1.37
C VAL A 346 12.17 -3.59 2.56
N TYR A 347 13.31 -2.91 2.58
CA TYR A 347 14.34 -3.09 3.59
C TYR A 347 14.72 -1.73 4.17
N THR A 348 14.60 -1.59 5.49
CA THR A 348 15.09 -0.44 6.22
C THR A 348 16.57 -0.68 6.51
N ILE A 349 17.43 0.24 6.08
CA ILE A 349 18.86 0.16 6.32
C ILE A 349 19.23 1.30 7.26
N THR A 350 19.59 0.94 8.48
CA THR A 350 20.00 1.85 9.56
C THR A 350 21.33 1.46 10.19
N ASN A 351 21.82 0.25 9.90
CA ASN A 351 23.10 -0.26 10.37
C ASN A 351 23.75 -1.19 9.33
N GLN A 352 25.02 -1.52 9.56
CA GLN A 352 25.80 -2.34 8.62
C GLN A 352 25.31 -3.79 8.53
N THR A 353 24.69 -4.33 9.58
CA THR A 353 24.14 -5.69 9.58
C THR A 353 22.98 -5.80 8.61
N GLU A 354 22.00 -4.88 8.69
CA GLU A 354 20.86 -4.81 7.76
C GLU A 354 21.34 -4.66 6.30
N LEU A 355 22.37 -3.84 6.07
CA LEU A 355 22.98 -3.70 4.75
C LEU A 355 23.62 -5.00 4.26
N ASN A 356 24.42 -5.66 5.11
CA ASN A 356 25.07 -6.92 4.76
C ASN A 356 24.05 -8.03 4.48
N ASP A 357 22.98 -8.10 5.27
CA ASP A 357 21.91 -9.08 5.10
C ASP A 357 21.18 -8.89 3.76
N PHE A 358 20.91 -7.64 3.39
CA PHE A 358 20.35 -7.34 2.06
C PHE A 358 21.34 -7.68 0.94
N MET A 359 22.60 -7.28 1.11
CA MET A 359 23.67 -7.51 0.14
C MET A 359 24.10 -8.97 0.05
N GLY A 360 23.70 -9.85 0.98
CA GLY A 360 23.95 -11.29 0.94
C GLY A 360 22.82 -12.10 0.30
N GLN A 361 21.66 -11.49 0.05
CA GLN A 361 20.53 -12.16 -0.58
C GLN A 361 20.71 -12.32 -2.10
N ASP A 362 20.08 -13.37 -2.64
CA ASP A 362 19.88 -13.52 -4.07
C ASP A 362 18.64 -12.75 -4.49
N HIS A 363 18.80 -11.92 -5.53
CA HIS A 363 17.75 -11.05 -6.04
C HIS A 363 17.45 -11.45 -7.49
N HIS A 364 16.16 -11.60 -7.80
CA HIS A 364 15.70 -11.91 -9.17
C HIS A 364 15.84 -10.74 -10.13
N TYR A 365 15.71 -9.51 -9.62
CA TYR A 365 15.83 -8.28 -10.39
C TYR A 365 17.19 -7.60 -10.10
N ASP A 366 17.72 -6.91 -11.11
CA ASP A 366 19.03 -6.27 -11.02
C ASP A 366 18.96 -4.80 -10.60
N LYS A 367 17.75 -4.22 -10.62
CA LYS A 367 17.52 -2.82 -10.32
C LYS A 367 16.72 -2.61 -9.04
N PHE A 368 17.16 -1.61 -8.28
CA PHE A 368 16.57 -1.20 -7.01
C PHE A 368 16.25 0.29 -7.01
N ILE A 369 15.46 0.69 -6.02
CA ILE A 369 15.34 2.11 -5.64
C ILE A 369 15.89 2.29 -4.23
N VAL A 370 16.59 3.40 -4.02
CA VAL A 370 17.06 3.86 -2.71
C VAL A 370 16.26 5.09 -2.36
N GLN A 371 15.42 5.01 -1.33
CA GLN A 371 14.56 6.10 -0.90
C GLN A 371 15.00 6.63 0.46
N SER A 372 14.92 7.94 0.66
CA SER A 372 15.20 8.57 1.95
C SER A 372 14.26 8.01 3.02
N LEU A 373 14.83 7.55 4.12
CA LEU A 373 14.13 7.02 5.28
C LEU A 373 13.45 8.13 6.06
N VAL A 374 12.14 7.98 6.24
CA VAL A 374 11.31 8.80 7.12
C VAL A 374 11.18 8.07 8.44
N GLY A 375 11.93 8.49 9.44
CA GLY A 375 11.99 7.85 10.76
C GLY A 375 11.80 8.87 11.88
N ASN A 376 12.54 8.68 12.97
CA ASN A 376 12.61 9.68 14.04
C ASN A 376 13.47 10.88 13.61
N ALA A 377 13.26 12.04 14.26
CA ALA A 377 14.09 13.23 14.09
C ALA A 377 15.59 12.97 14.29
N SER A 378 15.94 12.08 15.22
CA SER A 378 17.33 11.71 15.53
C SER A 378 17.99 10.80 14.50
N TRP A 379 17.23 10.05 13.70
CA TRP A 379 17.79 9.02 12.80
C TRP A 379 17.09 8.91 11.43
N SER A 380 16.60 10.01 10.86
CA SER A 380 16.12 10.06 9.46
C SER A 380 17.23 10.42 8.47
N SER A 381 17.07 10.02 7.21
CA SER A 381 18.00 10.34 6.12
C SER A 381 18.21 11.85 5.96
N VAL A 382 19.41 12.22 5.52
CA VAL A 382 19.76 13.58 5.11
C VAL A 382 19.54 13.68 3.59
N THR A 383 18.75 14.65 3.14
CA THR A 383 18.53 14.93 1.71
C THR A 383 18.88 16.38 1.37
N THR A 384 19.00 16.71 0.09
CA THR A 384 19.21 18.10 -0.36
C THR A 384 18.03 19.02 -0.01
N ALA A 385 16.82 18.47 0.02
CA ALA A 385 15.58 19.19 0.34
C ALA A 385 15.29 19.27 1.85
N GLY A 386 16.17 18.71 2.70
CA GLY A 386 16.01 18.66 4.15
C GLY A 386 15.69 17.26 4.66
N LYS A 387 14.99 17.15 5.80
CA LYS A 387 14.60 15.88 6.40
C LYS A 387 13.10 15.83 6.62
N PHE A 388 12.53 14.66 6.38
CA PHE A 388 11.19 14.32 6.82
C PHE A 388 11.26 13.42 8.05
N TYR A 389 10.43 13.72 9.04
CA TYR A 389 10.28 12.92 10.24
C TYR A 389 8.83 12.50 10.38
N HIS A 390 8.61 11.30 10.90
CA HIS A 390 7.26 10.85 11.17
C HIS A 390 6.62 11.67 12.28
N VAL A 391 5.39 12.16 12.06
CA VAL A 391 4.54 12.68 13.14
C VAL A 391 4.13 11.53 14.07
N GLY A 392 3.82 10.38 13.48
CA GLY A 392 3.38 9.18 14.18
C GLY A 392 1.99 9.31 14.81
N THR A 393 1.59 8.28 15.54
CA THR A 393 0.34 8.27 16.30
C THR A 393 0.37 9.25 17.48
N ILE A 394 -0.80 9.68 17.96
CA ILE A 394 -0.92 10.31 19.27
C ILE A 394 -0.30 9.38 20.33
N PRO A 395 0.55 9.88 21.24
CA PRO A 395 1.18 9.05 22.27
C PRO A 395 0.13 8.30 23.11
N ASN A 396 0.38 7.01 23.33
CA ASN A 396 -0.49 6.21 24.19
C ASN A 396 -0.25 6.50 25.69
N LYS A 397 -0.93 5.79 26.59
CA LYS A 397 -0.77 5.93 28.05
C LYS A 397 0.66 5.66 28.58
N LYS A 398 1.52 5.00 27.78
CA LYS A 398 2.94 4.76 28.07
C LYS A 398 3.85 5.80 27.41
N SER A 399 3.28 6.87 26.85
CA SER A 399 3.98 7.91 26.06
C SER A 399 4.67 7.36 24.81
N ASN A 400 4.21 6.21 24.29
CA ASN A 400 4.74 5.65 23.06
C ASN A 400 4.00 6.21 21.85
N THR A 401 4.78 6.70 20.89
CA THR A 401 4.35 7.02 19.53
C THR A 401 4.74 5.89 18.58
N TYR A 402 3.90 5.59 17.59
CA TYR A 402 4.15 4.57 16.59
C TYR A 402 4.20 5.22 15.20
N VAL A 403 5.02 4.69 14.30
CA VAL A 403 4.86 5.00 12.89
C VAL A 403 3.49 4.54 12.43
N SER A 404 2.82 5.40 11.69
CA SER A 404 1.55 5.08 11.05
C SER A 404 1.50 5.65 9.64
N ASP A 405 0.82 4.91 8.77
CA ASP A 405 0.39 5.42 7.48
C ASP A 405 -1.12 5.59 7.41
N LEU A 406 -1.53 6.31 6.37
CA LEU A 406 -2.90 6.42 5.92
C LEU A 406 -2.96 5.89 4.49
N ARG A 407 -3.82 4.90 4.23
CA ARG A 407 -4.18 4.56 2.85
C ARG A 407 -5.40 5.37 2.44
N MET A 408 -5.25 6.17 1.40
CA MET A 408 -6.34 6.91 0.76
C MET A 408 -6.63 6.28 -0.60
N MET A 409 -7.87 5.87 -0.82
CA MET A 409 -8.32 5.38 -2.12
C MET A 409 -9.22 6.39 -2.81
N VAL A 410 -9.08 6.45 -4.13
CA VAL A 410 -9.86 7.32 -5.00
C VAL A 410 -10.37 6.55 -6.21
N THR A 411 -11.48 7.02 -6.75
CA THR A 411 -11.87 6.71 -8.13
C THR A 411 -11.93 7.97 -8.96
N GLY A 412 -11.55 7.85 -10.23
CA GLY A 412 -11.73 8.87 -11.24
C GLY A 412 -12.69 8.38 -12.32
N SER A 413 -13.65 9.22 -12.69
CA SER A 413 -14.60 8.96 -13.77
C SER A 413 -14.78 10.21 -14.65
N GLU A 414 -15.76 10.20 -15.55
CA GLU A 414 -16.14 11.41 -16.31
C GLU A 414 -16.65 12.56 -15.42
N HIS A 415 -17.00 12.28 -14.16
CA HIS A 415 -17.41 13.28 -13.16
C HIS A 415 -16.23 13.77 -12.30
N GLY A 416 -15.01 13.40 -12.65
CA GLY A 416 -13.80 13.71 -11.89
C GLY A 416 -13.51 12.70 -10.77
N PHE A 417 -12.64 13.11 -9.84
CA PHE A 417 -12.21 12.27 -8.74
C PHE A 417 -13.14 12.34 -7.52
N ARG A 418 -13.18 11.25 -6.75
CA ARG A 418 -13.76 11.20 -5.40
C ARG A 418 -13.00 10.24 -4.47
N PRO A 419 -12.99 10.48 -3.15
CA PRO A 419 -12.52 9.49 -2.19
C PRO A 419 -13.52 8.32 -2.06
N ILE A 420 -13.03 7.11 -1.82
CA ILE A 420 -13.86 5.89 -1.70
C ILE A 420 -13.54 5.04 -0.47
N CYS A 421 -12.31 5.07 0.04
CA CYS A 421 -11.91 4.29 1.21
C CYS A 421 -10.71 4.95 1.88
N ILE A 422 -10.72 4.95 3.22
CA ILE A 422 -9.59 5.39 4.03
C ILE A 422 -9.40 4.38 5.15
N TYR A 423 -8.16 4.03 5.47
CA TYR A 423 -7.83 3.37 6.74
C TYR A 423 -6.37 3.65 7.11
N GLY A 424 -6.03 3.47 8.39
CA GLY A 424 -4.66 3.60 8.86
C GLY A 424 -4.03 2.26 9.23
N ARG A 425 -2.71 2.20 9.20
CA ARG A 425 -1.95 1.07 9.75
C ARG A 425 -0.85 1.59 10.64
N LYS A 426 -0.51 0.86 11.70
CA LYS A 426 0.61 1.18 12.59
C LYS A 426 1.71 0.12 12.59
N ALA A 427 2.93 0.56 12.89
CA ALA A 427 4.05 -0.32 13.15
C ALA A 427 3.84 -1.16 14.42
N ARG A 428 4.64 -2.22 14.56
CA ARG A 428 4.53 -3.18 15.67
C ARG A 428 5.12 -2.60 16.96
N LEU A 429 6.28 -1.96 16.85
CA LEU A 429 7.01 -1.37 17.96
C LEU A 429 6.93 0.16 17.93
N PRO A 430 7.07 0.81 19.10
CA PRO A 430 7.16 2.27 19.17
C PRO A 430 8.32 2.82 18.35
N LEU A 431 8.15 4.03 17.81
CA LEU A 431 9.22 4.80 17.18
C LEU A 431 10.09 5.46 18.26
N THR A 432 11.23 4.86 18.59
CA THR A 432 12.12 5.34 19.65
C THR A 432 13.00 6.51 19.18
N GLY A 433 13.36 7.39 20.13
CA GLY A 433 14.33 8.46 19.89
C GLY A 433 15.76 7.93 19.75
N ASP A 434 16.12 6.96 20.59
CA ASP A 434 17.43 6.31 20.52
C ASP A 434 17.31 4.98 19.77
N LEU A 435 18.20 4.77 18.80
CA LEU A 435 18.27 3.54 18.02
C LEU A 435 19.40 2.66 18.56
N GLN A 436 19.04 1.48 19.07
CA GLN A 436 20.06 0.51 19.51
C GLN A 436 20.77 -0.09 18.28
N PRO A 437 22.07 -0.42 18.37
CA PRO A 437 22.84 -0.92 17.23
C PRO A 437 22.29 -2.22 16.60
N ASP A 438 21.58 -3.02 17.39
CA ASP A 438 20.98 -4.31 17.01
C ASP A 438 19.45 -4.21 16.82
N ALA A 439 18.88 -3.00 16.82
CA ALA A 439 17.45 -2.82 16.68
C ALA A 439 16.96 -3.33 15.32
N ASN A 440 15.91 -4.15 15.33
CA ASN A 440 15.15 -4.46 14.13
C ASN A 440 14.25 -3.27 13.78
N THR A 441 14.73 -2.44 12.86
CA THR A 441 14.07 -1.17 12.54
C THR A 441 12.79 -1.34 11.74
N TRP A 442 12.64 -2.47 11.04
CA TRP A 442 11.42 -2.80 10.33
C TRP A 442 10.23 -2.92 11.28
N ASP A 443 10.42 -3.44 12.49
CA ASP A 443 9.31 -3.54 13.46
C ASP A 443 8.84 -2.16 13.97
N MET A 444 9.69 -1.13 13.88
CA MET A 444 9.37 0.26 14.26
C MET A 444 8.83 1.10 13.11
N LEU A 445 9.18 0.77 11.86
CA LEU A 445 8.84 1.55 10.66
C LEU A 445 7.79 0.88 9.77
N GLY A 446 7.78 -0.44 9.71
CA GLY A 446 6.95 -1.24 8.81
C GLY A 446 5.49 -1.28 9.26
N THR A 447 4.60 -0.71 8.46
CA THR A 447 3.15 -0.66 8.71
C THR A 447 2.36 -1.78 8.04
N ASN A 448 3.01 -2.59 7.19
CA ASN A 448 2.36 -3.69 6.47
C ASN A 448 1.70 -4.68 7.44
N LEU A 449 0.47 -5.10 7.12
CA LEU A 449 -0.31 -6.00 7.98
C LEU A 449 -0.07 -7.48 7.68
N SER A 450 0.46 -7.81 6.51
CA SER A 450 0.73 -9.18 6.10
C SER A 450 1.85 -9.81 6.93
N VAL A 451 1.60 -10.99 7.47
CA VAL A 451 2.56 -11.78 8.23
C VAL A 451 2.74 -13.12 7.54
N LYS A 452 3.98 -13.47 7.21
CA LYS A 452 4.31 -14.79 6.66
C LYS A 452 4.31 -15.81 7.79
N LEU A 453 3.60 -16.91 7.60
CA LEU A 453 3.53 -18.04 8.52
C LEU A 453 4.69 -19.01 8.25
N SER A 454 5.01 -19.86 9.22
CA SER A 454 6.11 -20.82 9.13
C SER A 454 5.90 -21.90 8.07
N ASP A 455 4.65 -22.17 7.70
CA ASP A 455 4.25 -23.11 6.64
C ASP A 455 4.33 -22.48 5.23
N GLY A 456 4.80 -21.24 5.12
CA GLY A 456 4.83 -20.48 3.86
C GLY A 456 3.52 -19.75 3.54
N GLY A 457 2.45 -19.99 4.31
CA GLY A 457 1.18 -19.28 4.22
C GLY A 457 1.27 -17.83 4.69
N TRP A 458 0.16 -17.11 4.60
CA TRP A 458 0.06 -15.70 5.00
C TRP A 458 -1.15 -15.45 5.88
N THR A 459 -0.98 -14.62 6.90
CA THR A 459 -2.08 -14.08 7.70
C THR A 459 -2.01 -12.55 7.75
N THR A 460 -3.03 -11.92 8.34
CA THR A 460 -3.11 -10.46 8.51
C THR A 460 -3.20 -10.11 9.99
N ASP A 461 -2.30 -9.24 10.45
CA ASP A 461 -2.33 -8.71 11.81
C ASP A 461 -3.32 -7.54 11.91
N THR A 462 -4.59 -7.87 12.12
CA THR A 462 -5.69 -6.90 12.22
C THR A 462 -5.65 -6.05 13.49
N SER A 463 -4.77 -6.36 14.46
CA SER A 463 -4.59 -5.56 15.68
C SER A 463 -3.88 -4.22 15.43
N ARG A 464 -3.12 -4.15 14.33
CA ARG A 464 -2.42 -2.94 13.87
C ARG A 464 -3.19 -2.13 12.84
N LEU A 465 -4.37 -2.61 12.43
CA LEU A 465 -5.31 -1.85 11.63
C LEU A 465 -5.98 -0.77 12.49
N ILE A 466 -5.91 0.48 12.03
CA ILE A 466 -6.58 1.63 12.61
C ILE A 466 -7.81 1.94 11.75
N LEU A 467 -8.99 1.63 12.28
CA LEU A 467 -10.24 1.86 11.58
C LEU A 467 -10.60 3.35 11.56
N MET A 468 -11.36 3.77 10.55
CA MET A 468 -11.93 5.13 10.49
C MET A 468 -13.17 5.29 11.38
N ASP A 469 -13.17 4.61 12.52
CA ASP A 469 -14.27 4.57 13.47
C ASP A 469 -14.05 5.56 14.61
N ARG A 470 -15.07 5.70 15.48
CA ARG A 470 -15.01 6.59 16.65
C ARG A 470 -13.90 6.25 17.65
N LYS A 471 -13.42 5.01 17.68
CA LYS A 471 -12.47 4.51 18.68
C LYS A 471 -11.03 4.68 18.24
N ASP A 472 -10.75 4.41 16.97
CA ASP A 472 -9.41 4.26 16.45
C ASP A 472 -8.89 5.51 15.76
N PHE A 473 -9.74 6.23 15.01
CA PHE A 473 -9.30 7.34 14.14
C PHE A 473 -8.47 8.40 14.88
N ASN A 474 -8.88 8.76 16.10
CA ASN A 474 -8.19 9.78 16.91
C ASN A 474 -6.75 9.40 17.27
N GLN A 475 -6.36 8.12 17.17
CA GLN A 475 -4.97 7.69 17.34
C GLN A 475 -4.04 8.27 16.26
N LEU A 476 -4.55 8.64 15.08
CA LEU A 476 -3.74 9.17 13.98
C LEU A 476 -3.40 10.66 14.14
N GLY A 477 -4.14 11.40 14.98
CA GLY A 477 -3.91 12.85 15.16
C GLY A 477 -4.15 13.67 13.89
N LEU A 478 -5.05 13.21 13.01
CA LEU A 478 -5.38 13.86 11.74
C LEU A 478 -6.66 14.68 11.85
N GLY A 479 -6.65 15.86 11.24
CA GLY A 479 -7.82 16.71 11.05
C GLY A 479 -8.36 16.64 9.61
N ILE A 480 -9.37 17.46 9.35
CA ILE A 480 -9.99 17.55 8.02
C ILE A 480 -9.01 18.03 6.95
N ASP A 481 -8.11 18.94 7.30
CA ASP A 481 -7.12 19.50 6.38
C ASP A 481 -6.05 18.47 5.99
N ASP A 482 -5.64 17.59 6.93
CA ASP A 482 -4.74 16.48 6.62
C ASP A 482 -5.39 15.48 5.64
N LEU A 483 -6.69 15.20 5.80
CA LEU A 483 -7.43 14.32 4.88
C LEU A 483 -7.59 14.93 3.49
N ILE A 484 -7.82 16.24 3.42
CA ILE A 484 -7.86 16.98 2.15
C ILE A 484 -6.49 16.93 1.47
N ASP A 485 -5.39 17.20 2.19
CA ASP A 485 -4.03 17.10 1.62
C ASP A 485 -3.74 15.67 1.16
N ALA A 486 -4.12 14.65 1.95
CA ALA A 486 -3.95 13.25 1.57
C ALA A 486 -4.71 12.88 0.28
N TYR A 487 -5.93 13.37 0.14
CA TYR A 487 -6.75 13.17 -1.06
C TYR A 487 -6.13 13.84 -2.28
N ILE A 488 -5.71 15.10 -2.16
CA ILE A 488 -5.08 15.84 -3.27
C ILE A 488 -3.75 15.19 -3.67
N GLN A 489 -2.91 14.81 -2.71
CA GLN A 489 -1.67 14.07 -2.98
C GLN A 489 -1.93 12.74 -3.70
N THR A 490 -2.99 12.03 -3.31
CA THR A 490 -3.41 10.80 -3.98
C THR A 490 -3.85 11.06 -5.42
N VAL A 491 -4.71 12.06 -5.64
CA VAL A 491 -5.20 12.42 -6.98
C VAL A 491 -4.03 12.81 -7.90
N LEU A 492 -3.13 13.67 -7.45
CA LEU A 492 -1.96 14.08 -8.23
C LEU A 492 -1.10 12.87 -8.63
N ALA A 493 -0.83 11.95 -7.70
CA ALA A 493 -0.06 10.74 -7.97
C ALA A 493 -0.75 9.81 -8.99
N VAL A 494 -2.08 9.70 -8.93
CA VAL A 494 -2.86 8.91 -9.91
C VAL A 494 -2.79 9.54 -11.30
N ILE A 495 -2.96 10.85 -11.42
CA ILE A 495 -2.85 11.57 -12.69
C ILE A 495 -1.47 11.39 -13.31
N ALA A 496 -0.42 11.50 -12.50
CA ALA A 496 0.96 11.30 -12.97
C ALA A 496 1.15 9.90 -13.58
N ILE A 497 0.68 8.85 -12.90
CA ILE A 497 0.78 7.47 -13.39
C ILE A 497 -0.10 7.24 -14.62
N ASP A 498 -1.31 7.79 -14.65
CA ASP A 498 -2.22 7.67 -15.80
C ASP A 498 -1.67 8.39 -17.05
N ARG A 499 -1.04 9.57 -16.88
CA ARG A 499 -0.33 10.27 -17.96
C ARG A 499 0.89 9.49 -18.44
N MET A 500 1.65 8.88 -17.53
CA MET A 500 2.76 7.98 -17.89
C MET A 500 2.26 6.76 -18.67
N ALA A 501 1.16 6.15 -18.24
CA ALA A 501 0.53 5.04 -18.95
C ALA A 501 0.09 5.45 -20.36
N THR A 502 -0.53 6.63 -20.49
CA THR A 502 -0.93 7.20 -21.79
C THR A 502 0.28 7.43 -22.70
N ARG A 503 1.40 7.92 -22.16
CA ARG A 503 2.65 8.13 -22.91
C ARG A 503 3.25 6.83 -23.41
N LEU A 504 3.24 5.79 -22.59
CA LEU A 504 3.75 4.46 -22.94
C LEU A 504 2.83 3.70 -23.91
N MET A 505 1.56 4.09 -24.01
CA MET A 505 0.56 3.51 -24.93
C MET A 505 0.22 4.46 -26.08
N ALA A 506 1.18 5.29 -26.49
CA ALA A 506 0.97 6.26 -27.57
C ALA A 506 0.49 5.55 -28.85
N ASN A 507 -0.54 6.10 -29.50
CA ASN A 507 -1.20 5.50 -30.68
C ASN A 507 -1.81 4.11 -30.44
N GLY A 508 -2.01 3.72 -29.18
CA GLY A 508 -2.58 2.43 -28.82
C GLY A 508 -1.57 1.27 -28.91
N GLU A 509 -0.29 1.52 -29.16
CA GLU A 509 0.81 0.55 -29.11
C GLU A 509 1.67 0.77 -27.86
N PHE A 510 2.20 -0.31 -27.28
CA PHE A 510 3.14 -0.17 -26.16
C PHE A 510 4.54 0.15 -26.68
N ASP A 511 5.11 1.26 -26.21
CA ASP A 511 6.45 1.69 -26.58
C ASP A 511 7.50 1.00 -25.71
N TYR A 512 7.93 -0.20 -26.16
CA TYR A 512 8.96 -0.99 -25.48
C TYR A 512 10.29 -0.24 -25.35
N ASN A 513 10.69 0.52 -26.38
CA ASN A 513 11.96 1.25 -26.36
C ASN A 513 11.95 2.36 -25.32
N LEU A 514 10.85 3.14 -25.26
CA LEU A 514 10.67 4.14 -24.24
C LEU A 514 10.63 3.50 -22.85
N PHE A 515 9.86 2.42 -22.67
CA PHE A 515 9.77 1.74 -21.39
C PHE A 515 11.13 1.24 -20.90
N GLU A 516 11.90 0.55 -21.76
CA GLU A 516 13.23 0.03 -21.44
C GLU A 516 14.21 1.16 -21.09
N SER A 517 14.16 2.29 -21.81
CA SER A 517 14.96 3.47 -21.46
C SER A 517 14.60 4.04 -20.07
N LEU A 518 13.33 3.88 -19.67
CA LEU A 518 12.81 4.36 -18.39
C LEU A 518 12.92 3.32 -17.25
N ASN A 519 13.02 2.05 -17.57
CA ASN A 519 13.04 0.95 -16.62
C ASN A 519 13.93 -0.19 -17.15
N PRO A 520 15.26 -0.01 -17.16
CA PRO A 520 16.18 -0.94 -17.83
C PRO A 520 16.48 -2.16 -16.94
N ASP A 521 15.49 -3.04 -16.78
CA ASP A 521 15.60 -4.30 -16.05
C ASP A 521 15.18 -5.49 -16.95
N ASN A 522 16.15 -6.33 -17.29
CA ASN A 522 15.94 -7.43 -18.24
C ASN A 522 14.97 -8.49 -17.73
N ALA A 523 14.98 -8.77 -16.42
CA ALA A 523 14.09 -9.77 -15.83
C ALA A 523 12.64 -9.31 -15.97
N LEU A 524 12.36 -8.03 -15.68
CA LEU A 524 11.03 -7.46 -15.92
C LEU A 524 10.65 -7.49 -17.41
N MET A 525 11.56 -7.13 -18.30
CA MET A 525 11.27 -7.11 -19.74
C MET A 525 10.91 -8.50 -20.28
N ASN A 526 11.59 -9.54 -19.80
CA ASN A 526 11.25 -10.93 -20.15
C ASN A 526 9.87 -11.32 -19.60
N GLU A 527 9.57 -10.98 -18.33
CA GLU A 527 8.24 -11.24 -17.74
C GLU A 527 7.12 -10.53 -18.52
N ILE A 528 7.33 -9.29 -18.98
CA ILE A 528 6.34 -8.58 -19.80
C ILE A 528 6.14 -9.30 -21.14
N ARG A 529 7.22 -9.83 -21.74
CA ARG A 529 7.15 -10.55 -23.02
C ARG A 529 6.37 -11.86 -22.91
N GLU A 530 6.48 -12.60 -21.80
CA GLU A 530 5.73 -13.85 -21.57
C GLU A 530 4.23 -13.71 -21.83
N ALA A 531 3.62 -12.57 -21.44
CA ALA A 531 2.19 -12.33 -21.64
C ALA A 531 1.83 -11.67 -22.99
N ASN A 532 2.80 -11.38 -23.85
CA ASN A 532 2.61 -10.57 -25.05
C ASN A 532 3.22 -11.17 -26.33
N GLU A 533 4.07 -12.20 -26.24
CA GLU A 533 4.72 -12.82 -27.41
C GLU A 533 3.78 -13.67 -28.28
N ASP A 534 2.66 -14.16 -27.73
CA ASP A 534 1.73 -15.08 -28.41
C ASP A 534 0.49 -14.40 -29.08
N PHE A 535 0.50 -13.09 -29.37
CA PHE A 535 -0.71 -12.31 -29.74
C PHE A 535 -0.68 -11.43 -31.00
#